data_AF-A0A6S6S0S4-F1
#
_entry.id   AF-A0A6S6S0S4-F1
#
_cell.length_a   1.000
_cell.length_b   1.000
_cell.length_c   1.000
_cell.angle_alpha   90.00
_cell.angle_beta   90.00
_cell.angle_gamma   90.00
#
_symmetry.space_group_name_H-M   'P 1'
#
loop_
_entity.id
_entity.type
_entity.pdbx_description
1 polymer ?
#
loop_
_entity_poly.entity_id
_entity_poly.type
_entity_poly.pdbx_seq_one_letter_code
_entity_poly.pdbx_strand_id
1 'polypeptide(L)' 'MITIATIAKRLNFDDIIYMSYSIDFRRKVIFTMEEEGLSIQETAKQFRIGSASVSRWINQI' A
#
# COMPACT_ATOMS: atom_id res chain seq x y z
N MET A 1 22.15 17.99 10.20
CA MET A 1 20.82 18.58 9.90
C MET A 1 19.93 17.48 9.35
N ILE A 2 18.75 17.26 9.93
CA ILE A 2 17.75 16.35 9.37
C ILE A 2 16.91 17.18 8.39
N THR A 3 16.76 16.71 7.15
CA THR A 3 15.94 17.43 6.14
C THR A 3 14.45 17.13 6.34
N ILE A 4 13.59 18.07 5.94
CA ILE A 4 12.12 17.87 5.97
C ILE A 4 11.73 16.61 5.17
N ALA A 5 12.39 16.36 4.04
CA ALA A 5 12.17 15.16 3.23
C ALA A 5 12.53 13.86 3.99
N THR A 6 13.60 13.87 4.80
CA THR A 6 13.97 12.73 5.64
C THR A 6 12.93 12.47 6.74
N ILE A 7 12.36 13.52 7.34
CA ILE A 7 11.29 13.39 8.35
C ILE A 7 10.00 12.90 7.70
N ALA A 8 9.64 13.43 6.53
CA ALA A 8 8.45 13.02 5.78
C ALA A 8 8.49 11.51 5.43
N LYS A 9 9.61 11.01 4.89
CA LYS A 9 9.79 9.57 4.63
C LYS A 9 9.68 8.72 5.90
N ARG A 10 10.27 9.17 7.00
CA ARG A 10 10.28 8.45 8.28
C ARG A 10 8.90 8.37 8.93
N LEU A 11 8.00 9.28 8.55
CA LEU A 11 6.61 9.34 8.99
C LEU A 11 5.64 8.79 7.92
N ASN A 12 6.15 8.17 6.84
CA ASN A 12 5.36 7.71 5.70
C ASN A 12 4.45 8.81 5.11
N PHE A 13 4.85 10.09 5.19
CA PHE A 13 4.03 11.17 4.65
C PHE A 13 3.88 11.04 3.13
N ASP A 14 4.95 10.72 2.41
CA ASP A 14 4.90 10.54 0.94
C ASP A 14 3.81 9.54 0.53
N ASP A 15 3.65 8.47 1.32
CA ASP A 15 2.60 7.45 1.17
C ASP A 15 1.18 8.00 1.38
N ILE A 16 1.01 9.02 2.22
CA ILE A 16 -0.28 9.64 2.55
C ILE A 16 -0.68 10.69 1.51
N ILE A 17 0.29 11.45 0.96
CA ILE A 17 0.00 12.57 0.04
C ILE A 17 0.07 12.17 -1.44
N TYR A 18 0.86 11.16 -1.82
CA TYR A 18 1.04 10.78 -3.24
C TYR A 18 0.21 9.59 -3.72
N MET A 19 -0.37 8.80 -2.81
CA MET A 19 -1.07 7.58 -3.18
C MET A 19 -2.56 7.65 -2.89
N SER A 20 -3.35 7.15 -3.83
CA SER A 20 -4.74 6.81 -3.56
C SER A 20 -4.80 5.74 -2.47
N TYR A 21 -5.81 5.84 -1.61
CA TYR A 21 -6.06 4.98 -0.45
C TYR A 21 -5.09 5.16 0.74
N SER A 22 -5.64 5.13 1.96
CA SER A 22 -4.84 5.27 3.19
C SER A 22 -3.86 4.10 3.36
N ILE A 23 -2.75 4.35 4.07
CA ILE A 23 -1.75 3.31 4.37
C ILE A 23 -2.37 2.12 5.12
N ASP A 24 -3.31 2.37 6.03
CA ASP A 24 -3.98 1.30 6.78
C ASP A 24 -4.82 0.42 5.87
N PHE A 25 -5.51 1.01 4.89
CA PHE A 25 -6.24 0.23 3.89
C PHE A 25 -5.29 -0.62 3.05
N ARG A 26 -4.18 -0.05 2.59
CA ARG A 26 -3.18 -0.78 1.79
C ARG A 26 -2.57 -1.94 2.57
N ARG A 27 -2.20 -1.73 3.84
CA ARG A 27 -1.72 -2.79 4.74
C ARG A 27 -2.74 -3.90 4.94
N LYS A 28 -4.01 -3.54 5.16
CA LYS A 28 -5.10 -4.52 5.27
C LYS A 28 -5.19 -5.38 4.00
N VAL A 29 -5.14 -4.75 2.82
CA VAL A 29 -5.18 -5.47 1.54
C VAL A 29 -4.03 -6.46 1.41
N ILE A 30 -2.80 -6.05 1.70
CA ILE A 30 -1.61 -6.92 1.60
C ILE A 30 -1.66 -8.04 2.63
N PHE A 31 -2.02 -7.74 3.87
CA PHE A 31 -2.15 -8.75 4.93
C PHE A 31 -3.20 -9.81 4.57
N THR A 32 -4.38 -9.40 4.09
CA THR A 32 -5.41 -10.34 3.63
C THR A 32 -4.94 -11.19 2.45
N MET A 33 -4.20 -10.61 1.50
CA MET A 33 -3.63 -11.36 0.37
C MET A 33 -2.70 -12.48 0.85
N GLU A 34 -1.81 -12.18 1.81
CA GLU A 34 -0.86 -13.15 2.36
C GLU A 34 -1.57 -14.21 3.23
N GLU A 35 -2.49 -13.79 4.09
CA GLU A 35 -3.23 -14.68 4.99
C GLU A 35 -4.11 -15.67 4.23
N GLU A 36 -4.80 -15.20 3.18
CA GLU A 36 -5.71 -16.02 2.37
C GLU A 36 -5.00 -16.70 1.18
N GLY A 37 -3.71 -16.42 0.95
CA GLY A 37 -2.93 -16.99 -0.16
C GLY A 37 -3.44 -16.57 -1.55
N LEU A 38 -4.01 -15.38 -1.66
CA LEU A 38 -4.66 -14.89 -2.88
C LEU A 38 -3.63 -14.39 -3.90
N SER A 39 -3.96 -14.53 -5.18
CA SER A 39 -3.24 -13.81 -6.24
C SER A 39 -3.56 -12.31 -6.22
N ILE A 40 -2.73 -11.53 -6.93
CA ILE A 40 -2.96 -10.10 -7.15
C ILE A 40 -4.34 -9.83 -7.76
N GLN A 41 -4.80 -10.67 -8.69
CA GLN A 41 -6.10 -10.48 -9.34
C GLN A 41 -7.28 -10.79 -8.42
N GLU A 42 -7.18 -11.87 -7.63
CA GLU A 42 -8.21 -12.23 -6.65
C GLU A 42 -8.34 -11.16 -5.57
N THR A 43 -7.21 -10.70 -5.05
CA THR A 43 -7.14 -9.60 -4.09
C THR A 43 -7.76 -8.33 -4.66
N ALA A 44 -7.38 -7.94 -5.89
CA ALA A 44 -7.93 -6.76 -6.54
C ALA A 44 -9.45 -6.84 -6.72
N LYS A 45 -9.97 -8.03 -7.07
CA LYS A 45 -11.40 -8.30 -7.20
C LYS A 45 -12.12 -8.22 -5.85
N GLN A 46 -11.55 -8.80 -4.79
CA GLN A 46 -12.10 -8.80 -3.44
C GLN A 46 -12.26 -7.39 -2.88
N PHE A 47 -11.25 -6.55 -3.07
CA PHE A 47 -11.24 -5.16 -2.59
C PHE A 47 -11.79 -4.14 -3.61
N ARG A 48 -12.18 -4.60 -4.81
CA ARG A 48 -12.70 -3.78 -5.92
C ARG A 48 -11.76 -2.62 -6.29
N ILE A 49 -10.47 -2.92 -6.38
CA ILE A 49 -9.41 -1.97 -6.75
C ILE A 49 -8.70 -2.43 -8.01
N GLY A 50 -7.90 -1.55 -8.62
CA GLY A 50 -7.06 -1.93 -9.76
C GLY A 50 -5.91 -2.83 -9.34
N SER A 51 -5.66 -3.92 -10.08
CA SER A 51 -4.57 -4.87 -9.84
C SER A 51 -3.18 -4.20 -9.84
N ALA A 52 -2.99 -3.14 -10.64
CA ALA A 52 -1.77 -2.33 -10.62
C ALA A 52 -1.50 -1.67 -9.26
N SER A 53 -2.56 -1.35 -8.50
CA SER A 53 -2.43 -0.77 -7.16
C SER A 53 -1.87 -1.82 -6.20
N VAL A 54 -2.43 -3.03 -6.21
CA VAL A 54 -1.97 -4.15 -5.39
C VAL A 54 -0.51 -4.49 -5.71
N SER A 55 -0.18 -4.64 -7.00
CA SER A 55 1.19 -4.89 -7.47
C SER A 55 2.18 -3.81 -7.00
N ARG A 56 1.79 -2.54 -7.01
CA ARG A 56 2.61 -1.44 -6.52
C ARG A 56 2.85 -1.52 -5.00
N TRP A 57 1.82 -1.85 -4.22
CA TRP A 57 1.89 -1.86 -2.76
C TRP A 57 2.76 -2.98 -2.20
N ILE A 58 2.81 -4.14 -2.87
CA ILE A 58 3.68 -5.27 -2.49
C ILE A 58 5.16 -4.85 -2.42
N ASN A 59 5.58 -3.89 -3.24
CA ASN A 59 6.98 -3.41 -3.26
C ASN A 59 7.24 -2.22 -2.33
N GLN A 60 6.21 -1.71 -1.64
CA GLN A 60 6.26 -0.49 -0.84
C GLN A 60 5.95 -0.72 0.65
N ILE A 61 5.29 -1.83 0.97
CA ILE A 61 4.86 -2.21 2.33
C ILE A 61 5.71 -3.37 2.84
#